data_AF-A0AAN7VY43-F1
#
_entry.id   AF-A0AAN7VY43-F1
#
_cell.length_a   1.000
_cell.length_b   1.000
_cell.length_c   1.000
_cell.angle_alpha   90.00
_cell.angle_beta   90.00
_cell.angle_gamma   90.00
#
_symmetry.space_group_name_H-M   'P 1'
#
loop_
_entity.id
_entity.type
_entity.pdbx_description
1 polymer ?
#
loop_
_entity_poly.entity_id
_entity_poly.type
_entity_poly.pdbx_seq_one_letter_code
_entity_poly.pdbx_strand_id
1 'polypeptide(L)'
;MDRAGRTYRVIAFVGLGAFWIVFLLHGCLLCKGAGQRRRFGLEWLALVASLNVTGAACYALRFPERWFPYRFDLVGSSHQIFHVAVLIAGIVHYKALAEVFGAVRG
;
A
#
# COMPACT_ATOMS: atom_id res chain seq x y z
N MET A 1 6.60 -11.89 31.05
CA MET A 1 6.65 -11.26 29.71
C MET A 1 5.22 -11.11 29.23
N ASP A 2 4.65 -9.95 29.51
CA ASP A 2 3.21 -9.83 29.72
C ASP A 2 2.52 -9.55 28.39
N ARG A 3 1.40 -10.24 28.13
CA ARG A 3 0.66 -10.16 26.85
C ARG A 3 0.33 -8.71 26.46
N ALA A 4 0.17 -7.82 27.44
CA ALA A 4 -0.06 -6.38 27.29
C ALA A 4 1.01 -5.65 26.46
N GLY A 5 2.31 -5.94 26.70
CA GLY A 5 3.40 -5.29 25.97
C GLY A 5 3.50 -5.72 24.50
N ARG A 6 2.95 -6.88 24.15
CA ARG A 6 2.86 -7.35 22.75
C ARG A 6 1.75 -6.61 22.02
N THR A 7 0.58 -6.47 22.64
CA THR A 7 -0.58 -5.77 22.05
C THR A 7 -0.30 -4.29 21.82
N TYR A 8 0.35 -3.60 22.78
CA TYR A 8 0.69 -2.19 22.64
C TYR A 8 1.57 -1.90 21.41
N ARG A 9 2.61 -2.73 21.19
CA ARG A 9 3.50 -2.60 20.03
C ARG A 9 2.76 -2.79 18.71
N VAL A 10 1.89 -3.80 18.64
CA VAL A 10 1.07 -4.06 17.43
C VAL A 10 0.15 -2.88 17.15
N ILE A 11 -0.54 -2.35 18.17
CA ILE A 11 -1.42 -1.19 18.01
C ILE A 11 -0.64 0.04 17.55
N ALA A 12 0.54 0.29 18.12
CA ALA A 12 1.39 1.41 17.70
C ALA A 12 1.82 1.29 16.23
N PHE A 13 2.26 0.10 15.79
CA PHE A 13 2.63 -0.13 14.38
C PHE A 13 1.45 0.00 13.42
N VAL A 14 0.29 -0.56 13.77
CA VAL A 14 -0.93 -0.46 12.95
C VAL A 14 -1.45 0.98 12.92
N GLY A 15 -1.43 1.68 14.05
CA GLY A 15 -1.86 3.08 14.14
C GLY A 15 -0.97 4.02 13.31
N LEU A 16 0.35 3.86 13.41
CA LEU A 16 1.30 4.58 12.57
C LEU A 16 1.09 4.24 11.09
N GLY A 17 0.90 2.95 10.79
CA GLY A 17 0.62 2.46 9.45
C GLY A 17 -0.73 2.88 8.88
N ALA A 18 -1.70 3.28 9.71
CA ALA A 18 -3.02 3.77 9.30
C ALA A 18 -3.07 5.30 9.15
N PHE A 19 -2.11 6.03 9.71
CA PHE A 19 -2.07 7.50 9.69
C PHE A 19 -2.06 8.10 8.28
N TRP A 20 -1.52 7.37 7.30
CA TRP A 20 -1.55 7.78 5.89
C TRP A 20 -2.96 8.05 5.33
N ILE A 21 -4.00 7.42 5.88
CA ILE A 21 -5.41 7.62 5.47
C ILE A 21 -5.82 9.07 5.69
N VAL A 22 -5.31 9.73 6.74
CA VAL A 22 -5.60 11.13 7.05
C VAL A 22 -5.06 12.04 5.94
N PHE A 23 -3.82 11.83 5.48
CA PHE A 23 -3.23 12.58 4.38
C PHE A 23 -4.00 12.38 3.07
N LEU A 24 -4.48 11.15 2.84
CA LEU A 24 -5.23 10.80 1.63
C LEU A 24 -6.61 11.47 1.61
N LEU A 25 -7.34 11.42 2.72
CA LEU A 25 -8.63 12.10 2.89
C LEU A 25 -8.48 13.61 2.78
N HIS A 26 -7.46 14.18 3.44
CA HIS A 26 -7.19 15.62 3.37
C HIS A 26 -6.87 16.06 1.93
N GLY A 27 -6.05 15.29 1.20
CA GLY A 27 -5.75 15.52 -0.21
C GLY A 27 -6.99 15.46 -1.12
N CYS A 28 -7.89 14.51 -0.88
CA CYS A 28 -9.17 14.41 -1.58
C CYS A 28 -10.10 15.59 -1.30
N LEU A 29 -10.17 16.07 -0.05
CA LEU A 29 -11.02 17.20 0.32
C LEU A 29 -10.52 18.54 -0.25
N LEU A 30 -9.20 18.70 -0.37
CA LEU A 30 -8.58 19.88 -0.98
C LEU A 30 -8.69 19.87 -2.51
N CYS A 31 -8.69 18.70 -3.15
CA CYS A 31 -8.77 18.57 -4.61
C CYS A 31 -10.21 18.61 -5.14
N LYS A 32 -10.78 19.82 -5.25
CA LYS A 32 -12.15 20.00 -5.76
C LYS A 32 -12.31 19.95 -7.30
N GLY A 33 -11.23 19.87 -8.08
CA GLY A 33 -11.29 19.91 -9.55
C GLY A 33 -10.35 18.91 -10.25
N ALA A 34 -10.70 18.49 -11.47
CA ALA A 34 -9.96 17.49 -12.25
C ALA A 34 -8.48 17.89 -12.51
N GLY A 35 -8.21 19.18 -12.74
CA GLY A 35 -6.84 19.68 -12.89
C GLY A 35 -5.99 19.61 -11.60
N GLN A 36 -6.63 19.78 -10.42
CA GLN A 36 -5.96 19.66 -9.13
C GLN A 36 -5.61 18.20 -8.80
N ARG A 37 -6.49 17.25 -9.17
CA ARG A 37 -6.25 15.80 -8.98
C ARG A 37 -4.99 15.32 -9.70
N ARG A 38 -4.75 15.84 -10.91
CA ARG A 38 -3.59 15.50 -11.72
C ARG A 38 -2.29 16.11 -11.16
N ARG A 39 -2.36 17.33 -10.58
CA ARG A 39 -1.21 17.98 -9.91
C ARG A 39 -0.79 17.30 -8.61
N PHE A 40 -1.75 16.76 -7.85
CA PHE A 40 -1.46 16.05 -6.60
C PHE A 40 -1.10 14.57 -6.79
N GLY A 41 -1.19 14.03 -8.01
CA GLY A 41 -0.91 12.62 -8.26
C GLY A 41 -1.89 11.66 -7.56
N LEU A 42 -3.15 12.08 -7.35
CA LEU A 42 -4.15 11.27 -6.63
C LEU A 42 -4.42 9.93 -7.30
N GLU A 43 -4.31 9.85 -8.63
CA GLU A 43 -4.47 8.60 -9.39
C GLU A 43 -3.35 7.60 -9.07
N TRP A 44 -2.11 8.10 -8.97
CA TRP A 44 -0.99 7.29 -8.55
C TRP A 44 -1.11 6.84 -7.09
N LEU A 45 -1.55 7.72 -6.19
CA LEU A 45 -1.81 7.37 -4.79
C LEU A 45 -2.90 6.28 -4.67
N ALA A 46 -3.97 6.41 -5.45
CA ALA A 46 -5.02 5.40 -5.52
C ALA A 46 -4.50 4.06 -6.06
N LEU A 47 -3.62 4.09 -7.07
CA LEU A 47 -3.01 2.88 -7.63
C LEU A 47 -2.09 2.20 -6.61
N VAL A 48 -1.24 2.95 -5.91
CA VAL A 48 -0.40 2.43 -4.81
C VAL A 48 -1.25 1.84 -3.67
N ALA A 49 -2.34 2.52 -3.31
CA ALA A 49 -3.29 2.02 -2.30
C ALA A 49 -3.94 0.71 -2.74
N SER A 50 -4.43 0.63 -3.98
CA SER A 50 -5.04 -0.58 -4.52
C SER A 50 -4.06 -1.75 -4.56
N LEU A 51 -2.80 -1.53 -5.00
CA LEU A 51 -1.78 -2.57 -5.04
C LEU A 51 -1.44 -3.10 -3.65
N ASN A 52 -1.32 -2.23 -2.65
CA ASN A 52 -1.07 -2.63 -1.27
C ASN A 52 -2.26 -3.38 -0.65
N VAL A 53 -3.50 -2.90 -0.88
CA VAL A 53 -4.71 -3.57 -0.38
C VAL A 53 -4.90 -4.93 -1.04
N THR A 54 -4.70 -5.03 -2.36
CA THR A 54 -4.75 -6.32 -3.07
C THR A 54 -3.66 -7.27 -2.59
N GLY A 55 -2.41 -6.79 -2.43
CA GLY A 55 -1.33 -7.60 -1.86
C GLY A 55 -1.63 -8.09 -0.45
N ALA A 56 -2.13 -7.21 0.42
CA ALA A 56 -2.53 -7.56 1.79
C ALA A 56 -3.71 -8.54 1.82
N ALA A 57 -4.67 -8.39 0.90
CA ALA A 57 -5.78 -9.32 0.74
C ALA A 57 -5.30 -10.70 0.25
N CYS A 58 -4.37 -10.76 -0.71
CA CYS A 58 -3.74 -12.00 -1.16
C CYS A 58 -3.00 -12.72 -0.02
N TYR A 59 -2.29 -11.95 0.84
CA TYR A 59 -1.64 -12.47 2.04
C TYR A 59 -2.65 -13.00 3.05
N ALA A 60 -3.68 -12.23 3.38
CA ALA A 60 -4.72 -12.59 4.35
C ALA A 60 -5.53 -13.82 3.91
N LEU A 61 -5.83 -13.91 2.61
CA LEU A 61 -6.57 -15.02 2.02
C LEU A 61 -5.70 -16.26 1.76
N ARG A 62 -4.37 -16.16 1.95
CA ARG A 62 -3.37 -17.18 1.63
C ARG A 62 -3.51 -17.71 0.20
N PHE A 63 -3.69 -16.80 -0.75
CA PHE A 63 -3.76 -17.14 -2.17
C PHE A 63 -2.34 -17.17 -2.75
N PRO A 64 -1.89 -18.24 -3.43
CA PRO A 64 -2.61 -19.41 -3.96
C PRO A 64 -2.47 -20.70 -3.12
N GLU A 65 -1.80 -20.67 -1.96
CA GLU A 65 -1.59 -21.84 -1.09
C GLU A 65 -2.90 -22.57 -0.74
N ARG A 66 -4.02 -21.85 -0.65
CA ARG A 66 -5.35 -22.43 -0.41
C ARG A 66 -5.96 -23.15 -1.62
N TRP A 67 -5.51 -22.87 -2.84
CA TRP A 67 -6.05 -23.42 -4.09
C TRP A 67 -5.15 -24.52 -4.70
N PHE A 68 -3.84 -24.47 -4.46
CA PHE A 68 -2.88 -25.49 -4.91
C PHE A 68 -1.94 -25.89 -3.77
N PRO A 69 -2.37 -26.79 -2.87
CA PRO A 69 -1.51 -27.32 -1.84
C PRO A 69 -0.30 -28.06 -2.47
N TYR A 70 0.88 -27.98 -1.83
CA TYR A 70 2.16 -28.61 -2.20
C TYR A 70 2.92 -28.09 -3.44
N ARG A 71 2.44 -27.07 -4.18
CA ARG A 71 3.19 -26.52 -5.34
C ARG A 71 3.98 -25.24 -5.07
N PHE A 72 3.68 -24.53 -3.98
CA PHE A 72 4.17 -23.17 -3.73
C PHE A 72 5.02 -23.02 -2.46
N ASP A 73 5.66 -24.11 -1.98
CA ASP A 73 6.46 -24.09 -0.74
C ASP A 73 7.85 -23.43 -0.90
N LEU A 74 8.38 -23.32 -2.12
CA LEU A 74 9.71 -22.72 -2.40
C LEU A 74 9.65 -21.40 -3.19
N VAL A 75 8.75 -21.30 -4.17
CA VAL A 75 8.59 -20.12 -5.05
C VAL A 75 7.10 -19.87 -5.25
N GLY A 76 6.61 -18.68 -4.92
CA GLY A 76 5.20 -18.28 -5.06
C GLY A 76 4.34 -18.42 -3.79
N SER A 77 4.96 -18.48 -2.61
CA SER A 77 4.23 -18.37 -1.34
C SER A 77 3.49 -17.04 -1.25
N SER A 78 2.35 -17.04 -0.54
CA SER A 78 1.55 -15.84 -0.26
C SER A 78 2.39 -14.67 0.29
N HIS A 79 3.44 -14.97 1.07
CA HIS A 79 4.36 -13.97 1.61
C HIS A 79 5.28 -13.36 0.54
N GLN A 80 5.77 -14.16 -0.42
CA GLN A 80 6.58 -13.65 -1.53
C GLN A 80 5.75 -12.80 -2.49
N ILE A 81 4.50 -13.22 -2.77
CA ILE A 81 3.56 -12.44 -3.59
C ILE A 81 3.25 -11.11 -2.93
N PHE A 82 3.05 -11.10 -1.61
CA PHE A 82 2.90 -9.87 -0.84
C PHE A 82 4.11 -8.95 -0.98
N HIS A 83 5.33 -9.48 -0.79
CA HIS A 83 6.56 -8.68 -0.96
C HIS A 83 6.71 -8.12 -2.36
N VAL A 84 6.43 -8.90 -3.40
CA VAL A 84 6.49 -8.44 -4.79
C VAL A 84 5.43 -7.35 -5.05
N ALA A 85 4.21 -7.52 -4.56
CA ALA A 85 3.16 -6.52 -4.69
C ALA A 85 3.51 -5.20 -4.00
N VAL A 86 4.07 -5.28 -2.78
CA VAL A 86 4.54 -4.10 -2.03
C VAL A 86 5.73 -3.44 -2.74
N LEU A 87 6.66 -4.22 -3.31
CA LEU A 87 7.80 -3.70 -4.08
C LEU A 87 7.32 -2.93 -5.32
N ILE A 88 6.38 -3.50 -6.07
CA ILE A 88 5.76 -2.84 -7.24
C ILE A 88 5.05 -1.55 -6.80
N ALA A 89 4.28 -1.60 -5.71
CA ALA A 89 3.62 -0.42 -5.17
C ALA A 89 4.63 0.68 -4.78
N GLY A 90 5.80 0.33 -4.24
CA GLY A 90 6.89 1.26 -3.96
C GLY A 90 7.48 1.91 -5.21
N ILE A 91 7.69 1.14 -6.29
CA ILE A 91 8.18 1.66 -7.58
C ILE A 91 7.16 2.63 -8.19
N VAL A 92 5.88 2.27 -8.16
CA VAL A 92 4.79 3.16 -8.61
C VAL A 92 4.78 4.44 -7.78
N HIS A 93 4.93 4.34 -6.47
CA HIS A 93 4.98 5.49 -5.57
C HIS A 93 6.16 6.42 -5.90
N TYR A 94 7.33 5.87 -6.19
CA TYR A 94 8.50 6.65 -6.62
C TYR A 94 8.24 7.38 -7.95
N LYS A 95 7.66 6.70 -8.94
CA LYS A 95 7.28 7.32 -10.22
C LYS A 95 6.28 8.45 -10.03
N ALA A 96 5.28 8.25 -9.17
CA ALA A 96 4.29 9.26 -8.82
C ALA A 96 4.94 10.54 -8.27
N LEU A 97 5.88 10.37 -7.33
CA LEU A 97 6.63 11.48 -6.77
C LEU A 97 7.45 12.20 -7.85
N ALA A 98 8.17 11.45 -8.69
CA ALA A 98 8.95 12.04 -9.77
C ALA A 98 8.10 12.87 -10.75
N GLU A 99 6.91 12.39 -11.11
CA GLU A 99 5.99 13.12 -11.99
C GLU A 99 5.42 14.38 -11.32
N VAL A 100 4.99 14.28 -10.05
CA VAL A 100 4.51 15.45 -9.28
C VAL A 100 5.62 16.49 -9.10
N PHE A 101 6.84 16.07 -8.76
CA PHE A 101 7.98 16.98 -8.64
C PHE A 101 8.33 17.65 -9.98
N GLY A 102 8.25 16.92 -11.09
CA GLY A 102 8.41 17.48 -12.43
C GLY A 102 7.33 18.51 -12.76
N ALA A 103 6.06 18.21 -12.45
CA ALA A 103 4.93 19.09 -12.69
C ALA A 103 4.92 20.36 -11.81
N VAL A 104 5.58 20.34 -10.65
CA VAL A 104 5.73 21.50 -9.76
C VAL A 104 6.89 22.42 -10.20
N ARG A 105 7.92 21.86 -10.85
CA ARG A 105 9.11 22.61 -11.30
C ARG A 105 9.04 23.10 -12.75
N GLY A 106 8.09 22.63 -13.54
CA GLY A 106 7.87 22.99 -14.94
C GLY A 106 6.85 24.10 -15.15
#